data_AF-A0A060VEX2-F1
#
_entry.id   AF-A0A060VEX2-F1
#
_cell.length_a   1.000
_cell.length_b   1.000
_cell.length_c   1.000
_cell.angle_alpha   90.00
_cell.angle_beta   90.00
_cell.angle_gamma   90.00
#
_symmetry.space_group_name_H-M   'P 1'
#
loop_
_entity.id
_entity.type
_entity.pdbx_description
1 polymer ?
#
loop_
_entity_poly.entity_id
_entity_poly.type
_entity_poly.pdbx_seq_one_letter_code
_entity_poly.pdbx_strand_id
1 'polypeptide(L)'
;MTITLQAVNELIASLESAGELSIREQKFLKLAKAFKQLAAENLTMNRLLTDISDNHVEYFSEGEGYMFAGVPLDYVSEINMYVSRDVNAENPFPATDRIVAGIKADGLEEFAAKLRIPGDDEFFDALAKGVALAADDFAKQLREGAGK
;
A
#
# COMPACT_ATOMS: atom_id res chain seq x y z
N MET A 1 26.76 -20.53 27.60
CA MET A 1 27.14 -21.18 26.33
C MET A 1 28.29 -20.39 25.74
N THR A 2 29.48 -20.99 25.59
CA THR A 2 30.67 -20.34 25.03
C THR A 2 30.82 -20.78 23.58
N ILE A 3 30.78 -19.82 22.65
CA ILE A 3 31.04 -20.08 21.23
C ILE A 3 32.57 -20.09 21.00
N THR A 4 33.06 -20.99 20.15
CA THR A 4 34.48 -21.10 19.83
C THR A 4 34.86 -20.16 18.68
N LEU A 5 36.12 -19.72 18.62
CA LEU A 5 36.61 -18.87 17.53
C LEU A 5 36.44 -19.55 16.15
N GLN A 6 36.56 -20.89 16.10
CA GLN A 6 36.34 -21.69 14.91
C GLN A 6 34.88 -21.59 14.41
N ALA A 7 33.91 -21.69 15.32
CA ALA A 7 32.50 -21.57 14.98
C ALA A 7 32.15 -20.16 14.46
N VAL A 8 32.83 -19.12 14.96
CA VAL A 8 32.69 -17.74 14.44
C VAL A 8 33.24 -17.65 13.02
N ASN A 9 34.42 -18.21 12.75
CA ASN A 9 35.03 -18.17 11.43
C ASN A 9 34.23 -18.95 10.37
N GLU A 10 33.68 -20.11 10.74
CA GLU A 10 32.79 -20.88 9.86
C GLU A 10 31.47 -20.14 9.58
N LEU A 11 30.92 -19.45 10.57
CA LEU A 11 29.72 -18.62 10.40
C LEU A 11 29.99 -17.43 9.46
N ILE A 12 31.13 -16.75 9.62
CA ILE A 12 31.53 -15.64 8.74
C ILE A 12 31.68 -16.14 7.30
N ALA A 13 32.41 -17.24 7.08
CA ALA A 13 32.57 -17.82 5.74
C ALA A 13 31.24 -18.26 5.12
N SER A 14 30.32 -18.81 5.92
CA SER A 14 28.96 -19.16 5.48
C SER A 14 28.18 -17.92 5.05
N LEU A 15 28.20 -16.85 5.85
CA LEU A 15 27.50 -15.59 5.55
C LEU A 15 28.10 -14.86 4.33
N GLU A 16 29.42 -14.90 4.15
CA GLU A 16 30.12 -14.27 3.02
C GLU A 16 29.96 -15.07 1.71
N SER A 17 29.87 -16.40 1.77
CA SER A 17 29.70 -17.26 0.60
C SER A 17 28.25 -17.44 0.15
N ALA A 18 27.28 -17.17 1.03
CA ALA A 18 25.86 -17.34 0.73
C ALA A 18 25.37 -16.49 -0.45
N GLY A 19 26.03 -15.36 -0.76
CA GLY A 19 25.61 -14.45 -1.83
C GLY A 19 24.19 -13.87 -1.62
N GLU A 20 23.61 -14.07 -0.44
CA GLU A 20 22.28 -13.61 -0.08
C GLU A 20 22.35 -12.12 0.31
N LEU A 21 21.40 -11.34 -0.23
CA LEU A 21 21.21 -9.95 0.18
C LEU A 21 21.04 -9.89 1.69
N SER A 22 21.79 -9.00 2.33
CA SER A 22 21.61 -8.70 3.75
C SER A 22 20.17 -8.24 4.02
N ILE A 23 19.72 -8.39 5.27
CA ILE A 23 18.39 -7.93 5.71
C ILE A 23 18.16 -6.46 5.31
N ARG A 24 19.20 -5.62 5.38
CA ARG A 24 19.14 -4.22 4.98
C ARG A 24 18.92 -4.08 3.47
N GLU A 25 19.69 -4.78 2.64
CA GLU A 25 19.54 -4.70 1.19
C GLU A 25 18.20 -5.26 0.72
N GLN A 26 17.69 -6.33 1.34
CA GLN A 26 16.35 -6.83 1.08
C GLN A 26 15.27 -5.78 1.39
N LYS A 27 15.40 -5.05 2.52
CA LYS A 27 14.49 -3.95 2.86
C LYS A 27 14.56 -2.83 1.82
N PHE A 28 15.76 -2.43 1.40
CA PHE A 28 15.92 -1.41 0.37
C PHE A 28 15.34 -1.84 -0.97
N LEU A 29 15.52 -3.11 -1.37
CA LEU A 29 14.96 -3.63 -2.61
C LEU A 29 13.43 -3.64 -2.59
N LYS A 30 12.81 -4.06 -1.48
CA LYS A 30 11.36 -4.00 -1.28
C LYS A 30 10.85 -2.57 -1.37
N LEU A 31 11.54 -1.62 -0.71
CA LEU A 31 11.19 -0.20 -0.76
C LEU A 31 11.32 0.37 -2.17
N ALA A 32 12.41 0.06 -2.88
CA ALA A 32 12.63 0.52 -4.25
C ALA A 32 11.55 0.00 -5.20
N LYS A 33 11.09 -1.25 -5.02
CA LYS A 33 9.97 -1.82 -5.79
C LYS A 33 8.67 -1.07 -5.52
N ALA A 34 8.35 -0.81 -4.26
CA ALA A 34 7.16 -0.03 -3.90
C ALA A 34 7.20 1.38 -4.48
N PHE A 35 8.37 2.04 -4.42
CA PHE A 35 8.56 3.39 -4.98
C PHE A 35 8.37 3.42 -6.49
N LYS A 36 8.96 2.47 -7.24
CA LYS A 36 8.76 2.37 -8.70
C LYS A 36 7.29 2.18 -9.07
N GLN A 37 6.57 1.37 -8.30
CA GLN A 37 5.17 1.10 -8.56
C GLN A 37 4.30 2.34 -8.28
N LEU A 38 4.54 3.04 -7.17
CA LEU A 38 3.87 4.29 -6.85
C LEU A 38 4.15 5.38 -7.90
N ALA A 39 5.38 5.45 -8.41
CA ALA A 39 5.75 6.38 -9.48
C ALA A 39 4.98 6.08 -10.78
N ALA A 40 4.79 4.80 -11.12
CA ALA A 40 4.01 4.42 -12.30
C ALA A 40 2.52 4.79 -12.17
N GLU A 41 1.94 4.62 -10.98
CA GLU A 41 0.56 5.02 -10.70
C GLU A 41 0.38 6.54 -10.73
N ASN A 42 1.34 7.29 -10.16
CA ASN A 42 1.35 8.75 -10.26
C ASN A 42 1.48 9.25 -11.70
N LEU A 43 2.27 8.57 -12.54
CA LEU A 43 2.35 8.90 -13.96
C LEU A 43 1.01 8.66 -14.66
N THR A 44 0.33 7.56 -14.31
CA THR A 44 -1.02 7.26 -14.85
C THR A 44 -2.01 8.37 -14.48
N MET A 45 -2.03 8.79 -13.22
CA MET A 45 -2.86 9.92 -12.78
C MET A 45 -2.50 11.21 -13.51
N ASN A 46 -1.21 11.54 -13.63
CA ASN A 46 -0.78 12.74 -14.35
C ASN A 46 -1.22 12.71 -15.82
N ARG A 47 -1.09 11.58 -16.51
CA ARG A 47 -1.58 11.43 -17.89
C ARG A 47 -3.06 11.76 -17.98
N LEU A 48 -3.87 11.15 -17.12
CA LEU A 48 -5.32 11.36 -17.10
C LEU A 48 -5.69 12.84 -16.85
N LEU A 49 -4.99 13.51 -15.93
CA LEU A 49 -5.20 14.94 -15.65
C LEU A 49 -4.72 15.83 -16.81
N THR A 50 -3.59 15.50 -17.44
CA THR A 50 -3.08 16.20 -18.62
C THR A 50 -4.05 16.07 -19.78
N ASP A 51 -4.62 14.89 -20.02
CA ASP A 51 -5.59 14.68 -21.10
C ASP A 51 -6.85 15.56 -20.91
N ILE A 52 -7.34 15.73 -19.68
CA ILE A 52 -8.41 16.70 -19.37
C ILE A 52 -7.95 18.13 -19.63
N SER A 53 -6.76 18.49 -19.16
CA SER A 53 -6.21 19.84 -19.30
C SER A 53 -5.96 20.22 -20.76
N ASP A 54 -5.51 19.31 -21.60
CA ASP A 54 -5.19 19.59 -23.00
C ASP A 54 -6.44 19.67 -23.88
N ASN A 55 -7.55 19.07 -23.43
CA ASN A 55 -8.79 18.99 -24.20
C ASN A 55 -9.95 19.82 -23.62
N HIS A 56 -9.70 20.65 -22.61
CA HIS A 56 -10.72 21.61 -22.17
C HIS A 56 -10.98 22.64 -23.26
N VAL A 57 -12.23 23.07 -23.35
CA VAL A 57 -12.71 24.07 -24.30
C VAL A 57 -13.29 25.22 -23.50
N GLU A 58 -12.78 26.41 -23.73
CA GLU A 58 -13.29 27.63 -23.12
C GLU A 58 -14.32 28.29 -24.03
N TYR A 59 -15.44 28.74 -23.46
CA TYR A 59 -16.45 29.50 -24.18
C TYR A 59 -17.06 30.59 -23.31
N PHE A 60 -17.35 31.73 -23.93
CA PHE A 60 -17.99 32.87 -23.25
C PHE A 60 -19.51 32.73 -23.32
N SER A 61 -20.19 32.82 -22.18
CA SER A 61 -21.65 32.91 -22.15
C SER A 61 -22.08 34.36 -22.08
N GLU A 62 -22.62 34.89 -23.17
CA GLU A 62 -23.13 36.27 -23.21
C GLU A 62 -24.28 36.51 -22.22
N GLY A 63 -25.06 35.48 -21.91
CA GLY A 63 -26.18 35.56 -20.97
C GLY A 63 -25.75 35.64 -19.51
N GLU A 64 -24.56 35.12 -19.18
CA GLU A 64 -24.07 35.08 -17.79
C GLU A 64 -22.86 36.01 -17.55
N GLY A 65 -22.20 36.47 -18.61
CA GLY A 65 -21.14 37.49 -18.54
C GLY A 65 -19.79 36.98 -18.06
N TYR A 66 -19.57 35.65 -18.04
CA TYR A 66 -18.30 35.03 -17.67
C TYR A 66 -17.94 33.84 -18.57
N MET A 67 -16.66 33.46 -18.52
CA MET A 67 -16.08 32.34 -19.25
C MET A 67 -16.41 31.02 -18.56
N PHE A 68 -16.77 30.02 -19.35
CA PHE A 68 -16.92 28.64 -18.94
C PHE A 68 -15.81 27.80 -19.55
N ALA A 69 -15.37 26.77 -18.83
CA ALA A 69 -14.55 25.70 -19.36
C ALA A 69 -15.38 24.41 -19.37
N GLY A 70 -15.54 23.80 -20.54
CA GLY A 70 -16.13 22.48 -20.71
C GLY A 70 -15.05 21.48 -21.08
N VAL A 71 -15.22 20.22 -20.70
CA VAL A 71 -14.33 19.13 -21.13
C VAL A 71 -15.21 18.09 -21.82
N PRO A 72 -14.87 17.62 -23.04
CA PRO A 72 -15.62 16.56 -23.68
C PRO A 72 -15.66 15.32 -22.80
N LEU A 73 -16.84 14.68 -22.73
CA LEU A 73 -17.06 13.54 -21.84
C LEU A 73 -16.07 12.40 -22.06
N ASP A 74 -15.59 12.18 -23.29
CA ASP A 74 -14.61 11.12 -23.59
C ASP A 74 -13.33 11.26 -22.75
N TYR A 75 -12.82 12.49 -22.56
CA TYR A 75 -11.61 12.75 -21.76
C TYR A 75 -11.87 12.71 -20.25
N VAL A 76 -13.09 13.00 -19.82
CA VAL A 76 -13.50 12.87 -18.41
C VAL A 76 -13.89 11.43 -18.09
N SER A 77 -14.31 10.64 -19.08
CA SER A 77 -14.89 9.30 -18.91
C SER A 77 -13.90 8.34 -18.28
N GLU A 78 -12.63 8.40 -18.66
CA GLU A 78 -11.60 7.53 -18.11
C GLU A 78 -11.38 7.81 -16.61
N ILE A 79 -11.25 9.09 -16.22
CA ILE A 79 -11.17 9.47 -14.80
C ILE A 79 -12.46 9.14 -14.04
N ASN A 80 -13.62 9.45 -14.62
CA ASN A 80 -14.91 9.18 -14.00
C ASN A 80 -15.16 7.69 -13.81
N MET A 81 -14.67 6.84 -14.70
CA MET A 81 -14.69 5.38 -14.55
C MET A 81 -14.07 4.97 -13.20
N TYR A 82 -12.95 5.61 -12.84
CA TYR A 82 -12.22 5.34 -11.61
C TYR A 82 -12.77 6.08 -10.37
N VAL A 83 -13.19 7.34 -10.51
CA VAL A 83 -13.65 8.20 -9.40
C VAL A 83 -15.11 7.93 -9.02
N SER A 84 -15.99 7.70 -10.01
CA SER A 84 -17.40 7.39 -9.78
C SER A 84 -17.68 5.92 -9.51
N ARG A 85 -16.64 5.06 -9.51
CA ARG A 85 -16.73 3.59 -9.35
C ARG A 85 -17.84 3.01 -10.22
N ASP A 86 -17.78 3.29 -11.52
CA ASP A 86 -18.62 2.54 -12.44
C ASP A 86 -18.29 1.04 -12.25
N VAL A 87 -19.31 0.20 -12.07
CA VAL A 87 -19.20 -1.09 -11.36
C VAL A 87 -18.30 -2.10 -12.09
N ASN A 88 -17.91 -1.78 -13.32
CA ASN A 88 -17.09 -2.61 -14.21
C ASN A 88 -15.71 -2.00 -14.55
N ALA A 89 -15.33 -0.88 -13.92
CA ALA A 89 -14.05 -0.23 -14.12
C ALA A 89 -12.91 -1.00 -13.42
N GLU A 90 -11.83 -1.29 -14.12
CA GLU A 90 -10.62 -1.85 -13.48
C GLU A 90 -9.89 -0.75 -12.70
N ASN A 91 -9.47 -1.00 -11.46
CA ASN A 91 -8.74 0.00 -10.66
C ASN A 91 -7.34 0.26 -11.27
N PRO A 92 -6.99 1.49 -11.65
CA PRO A 92 -5.70 1.81 -12.24
C PRO A 92 -4.60 2.00 -11.19
N PHE A 93 -4.95 1.96 -9.90
CA PHE A 93 -4.03 2.17 -8.77
C PHE A 93 -3.97 0.96 -7.81
N PRO A 94 -3.79 -0.28 -8.30
CA PRO A 94 -3.85 -1.49 -7.48
C PRO A 94 -2.71 -1.60 -6.45
N ALA A 95 -1.58 -0.95 -6.69
CA ALA A 95 -0.49 -0.91 -5.73
C ALA A 95 -0.70 0.11 -4.62
N THR A 96 -1.33 1.26 -4.91
CA THR A 96 -1.78 2.19 -3.88
C THR A 96 -2.75 1.48 -2.94
N ASP A 97 -3.72 0.73 -3.47
CA ASP A 97 -4.61 -0.12 -2.67
C ASP A 97 -3.85 -1.13 -1.82
N ARG A 98 -2.84 -1.79 -2.39
CA ARG A 98 -1.99 -2.72 -1.65
C ARG A 98 -1.19 -2.06 -0.53
N ILE A 99 -0.67 -0.86 -0.77
CA ILE A 99 0.04 -0.08 0.25
C ILE A 99 -0.93 0.26 1.39
N VAL A 100 -2.14 0.73 1.08
CA VAL A 100 -3.17 1.04 2.09
C VAL A 100 -3.57 -0.21 2.89
N ALA A 101 -3.77 -1.34 2.22
CA ALA A 101 -4.06 -2.61 2.88
C ALA A 101 -2.90 -3.06 3.79
N GLY A 102 -1.65 -2.88 3.35
CA GLY A 102 -0.45 -3.12 4.14
C GLY A 102 -0.41 -2.26 5.41
N ILE A 103 -0.65 -0.95 5.28
CA ILE A 103 -0.70 -0.02 6.43
C ILE A 103 -1.80 -0.42 7.42
N LYS A 104 -2.98 -0.81 6.93
CA LYS A 104 -4.07 -1.30 7.78
C LYS A 104 -3.69 -2.58 8.51
N ALA A 105 -3.01 -3.51 7.82
CA ALA A 105 -2.50 -4.74 8.42
C ALA A 105 -1.44 -4.46 9.50
N ASP A 106 -0.50 -3.55 9.23
CA ASP A 106 0.53 -3.16 10.20
C ASP A 106 -0.10 -2.57 11.48
N GLY A 107 -1.14 -1.75 11.33
CA GLY A 107 -1.89 -1.21 12.47
C GLY A 107 -2.63 -2.28 13.29
N LEU A 108 -3.18 -3.30 12.64
CA LEU A 108 -3.82 -4.44 13.33
C LEU A 108 -2.81 -5.30 14.08
N GLU A 109 -1.63 -5.51 13.49
CA GLU A 109 -0.55 -6.26 14.14
C GLU A 109 -0.02 -5.53 15.37
N GLU A 110 0.15 -4.20 15.29
CA GLU A 110 0.52 -3.40 16.46
C GLU A 110 -0.57 -3.43 17.53
N PHE A 111 -1.84 -3.30 17.14
CA PHE A 111 -2.98 -3.41 18.05
C PHE A 111 -3.04 -4.78 18.75
N ALA A 112 -2.86 -5.87 17.99
CA ALA A 112 -2.82 -7.22 18.52
C ALA A 112 -1.63 -7.42 19.49
N ALA A 113 -0.47 -6.85 19.18
CA ALA A 113 0.67 -6.86 20.08
C ALA A 113 0.39 -6.14 21.41
N LYS A 114 -0.34 -5.01 21.38
CA LYS A 114 -0.77 -4.30 22.60
C LYS A 114 -1.73 -5.11 23.45
N LEU A 115 -2.68 -5.81 22.83
CA LEU A 115 -3.64 -6.67 23.54
C LEU A 115 -3.00 -7.88 24.22
N ARG A 116 -1.80 -8.29 23.79
CA ARG A 116 -1.06 -9.42 24.38
C ARG A 116 -0.24 -9.03 25.60
N ILE A 117 -0.21 -7.75 25.98
CA ILE A 117 0.45 -7.29 27.20
C ILE A 117 -0.41 -7.74 28.39
N PRO A 118 0.11 -8.60 29.29
CA PRO A 118 -0.66 -9.11 30.42
C PRO A 118 -1.05 -7.98 31.39
N GLY A 119 -2.30 -8.02 31.86
CA GLY A 119 -2.81 -7.18 32.94
C GLY A 119 -2.85 -7.92 34.28
N ASP A 120 -3.58 -7.36 35.24
CA ASP A 120 -3.75 -7.92 36.58
C ASP A 120 -4.87 -8.98 36.68
N ASP A 121 -5.62 -9.20 35.59
CA ASP A 121 -6.80 -10.06 35.54
C ASP A 121 -6.70 -11.08 34.40
N GLU A 122 -6.59 -12.36 34.76
CA GLU A 122 -6.45 -13.47 33.81
C GLU A 122 -7.66 -13.62 32.87
N PHE A 123 -8.87 -13.25 33.31
CA PHE A 123 -10.06 -13.33 32.47
C PHE A 123 -10.00 -12.27 31.36
N PHE A 124 -9.63 -11.04 31.70
CA PHE A 124 -9.46 -9.98 30.69
C PHE A 124 -8.28 -10.28 29.75
N ASP A 125 -7.20 -10.88 30.25
CA ASP A 125 -6.08 -11.33 29.41
C ASP A 125 -6.51 -12.41 28.40
N ALA A 126 -7.35 -13.37 28.82
CA ALA A 126 -7.88 -14.38 27.93
C ALA A 126 -8.77 -13.76 26.82
N LEU A 127 -9.61 -12.80 27.18
CA LEU A 127 -10.43 -12.06 26.22
C LEU A 127 -9.56 -11.26 25.23
N ALA A 128 -8.56 -10.54 25.74
CA ALA A 128 -7.64 -9.74 24.93
C ALA A 128 -6.85 -10.60 23.93
N LYS A 129 -6.40 -11.80 24.35
CA LYS A 129 -5.78 -12.78 23.45
C LYS A 129 -6.71 -13.22 22.32
N GLY A 130 -7.99 -13.45 22.61
CA GLY A 130 -8.99 -13.79 21.59
C GLY A 130 -9.14 -12.68 20.53
N VAL A 131 -9.22 -11.43 20.97
CA VAL A 131 -9.29 -10.27 20.07
C VAL A 131 -7.99 -10.08 19.28
N ALA A 132 -6.83 -10.32 19.91
CA ALA A 132 -5.53 -10.24 19.25
C ALA A 132 -5.36 -11.28 18.13
N LEU A 133 -5.96 -12.47 18.26
CA LEU A 133 -5.96 -13.48 17.20
C LEU A 133 -6.84 -13.06 16.02
N ALA A 134 -8.05 -12.54 16.30
CA ALA A 134 -8.92 -12.03 15.25
C ALA A 134 -8.30 -10.84 14.49
N ALA A 135 -7.55 -9.98 15.18
CA ALA A 135 -6.80 -8.90 14.56
C ALA A 135 -5.67 -9.41 13.64
N ASP A 136 -4.90 -10.42 14.07
CA ASP A 136 -3.88 -11.05 13.22
C ASP A 136 -4.50 -11.70 11.96
N ASP A 137 -5.63 -12.40 12.11
CA ASP A 137 -6.33 -13.01 10.98
C ASP A 137 -6.82 -11.97 9.97
N PHE A 138 -7.34 -10.84 10.47
CA PHE A 138 -7.78 -9.74 9.61
C PHE A 138 -6.59 -9.05 8.92
N ALA A 139 -5.46 -8.86 9.63
CA ALA A 139 -4.23 -8.33 9.04
C ALA A 139 -3.72 -9.23 7.89
N LYS A 140 -3.78 -10.55 8.09
CA LYS A 140 -3.41 -11.53 7.07
C LYS A 140 -4.32 -11.45 5.85
N GLN A 141 -5.64 -11.37 6.05
CA GLN A 141 -6.61 -11.21 4.95
C GLN A 141 -6.35 -9.94 4.13
N LEU A 142 -6.02 -8.83 4.78
CA LEU A 142 -5.68 -7.58 4.08
C LEU A 142 -4.43 -7.74 3.21
N ARG A 143 -3.40 -8.46 3.69
CA ARG A 143 -2.17 -8.70 2.92
C ARG A 143 -2.38 -9.68 1.76
N GLU A 144 -3.23 -10.70 1.93
CA GLU A 144 -3.52 -11.70 0.89
C GLU A 144 -4.54 -11.22 -0.15
N GLY A 145 -5.50 -10.39 0.24
CA GLY A 145 -6.55 -9.85 -0.62
C GLY A 145 -6.12 -8.67 -1.48
N ALA A 146 -4.99 -8.01 -1.15
CA ALA A 146 -4.48 -6.82 -1.83
C ALA A 146 -3.89 -7.05 -3.24
N GLY A 147 -4.33 -8.10 -3.95
CA GLY A 147 -3.87 -8.45 -5.28
C GLY A 147 -4.87 -9.25 -6.10
N LYS A 148 -6.15 -9.25 -5.71
CA LYS A 148 -7.26 -9.72 -6.54
C LYS A 148 -8.01 -8.54 -7.13
#